data_AF-A0A1E1WP68-F1
#
_entry.id   AF-A0A1E1WP68-F1
#
_cell.length_a   1.000
_cell.length_b   1.000
_cell.length_c   1.000
_cell.angle_alpha   90.00
_cell.angle_beta   90.00
_cell.angle_gamma   90.00
#
_symmetry.space_group_name_H-M   'P 1'
#
loop_
_entity.id
_entity.type
_entity.pdbx_description
1 polymer ?
#
loop_
_entity_poly.entity_id
_entity_poly.type
_entity_poly.pdbx_seq_one_letter_code
_entity_poly.pdbx_strand_id
1 'polypeptide(L)'
;SEALIAVELCLVKGEGDSEDLRIANILFNNLDIIANQETIVELIGFTQRVLGTKSAPKKVPSDIALEARATFAQQAPAAEEEFKKETRTEITFDFHRLGVLLLRAAVLDGTVVAKKIATATPG
;
A
#
# COMPACT_ATOMS: atom_id res chain seq x y z
N SER A 1 -16.64 -8.06 -25.96
CA SER A 1 -15.50 -7.23 -25.49
C SER A 1 -14.97 -7.89 -24.23
N GLU A 2 -13.73 -8.37 -24.23
CA GLU A 2 -13.10 -8.91 -23.01
C GLU A 2 -12.63 -7.72 -22.15
N ALA A 3 -12.92 -7.73 -20.85
CA ALA A 3 -12.54 -6.63 -19.96
C ALA A 3 -11.01 -6.64 -19.75
N LEU A 4 -10.37 -5.47 -19.83
CA LEU A 4 -8.94 -5.34 -19.55
C LEU A 4 -8.63 -5.50 -18.05
N ILE A 5 -9.59 -5.10 -17.22
CA ILE A 5 -9.59 -5.21 -15.77
C ILE A 5 -11.02 -5.53 -15.32
N ALA A 6 -11.20 -6.54 -14.48
CA ALA A 6 -12.44 -6.82 -13.78
C ALA A 6 -12.22 -6.69 -12.26
N VAL A 7 -13.21 -6.14 -11.56
CA VAL A 7 -13.16 -5.96 -10.11
C VAL A 7 -14.45 -6.54 -9.52
N GLU A 8 -14.31 -7.54 -8.68
CA GLU A 8 -15.40 -8.17 -7.94
C GLU A 8 -15.28 -7.78 -6.47
N LEU A 9 -16.36 -7.22 -5.91
CA LEU A 9 -16.43 -6.77 -4.53
C LEU A 9 -17.46 -7.59 -3.77
N CYS A 10 -17.06 -8.18 -2.65
CA CYS A 10 -17.96 -8.82 -1.70
C CYS A 10 -17.85 -8.15 -0.34
N LEU A 11 -18.98 -7.66 0.17
CA LEU A 11 -19.07 -6.99 1.45
C LEU A 11 -19.96 -7.85 2.36
N VAL A 12 -19.38 -8.41 3.40
CA VAL A 12 -20.09 -9.21 4.40
C VAL A 12 -20.09 -8.45 5.72
N LYS A 13 -21.29 -8.15 6.21
CA LYS A 13 -21.45 -7.53 7.53
C LYS A 13 -21.36 -8.62 8.59
N GLY A 14 -20.46 -8.49 9.56
CA GLY A 14 -20.38 -9.43 10.67
C GLY A 14 -21.65 -9.45 11.51
N GLU A 15 -21.96 -10.55 12.19
CA GLU A 15 -23.03 -10.60 13.19
C GLU A 15 -22.44 -10.64 14.61
N GLY A 16 -23.09 -9.92 15.54
CA GLY A 16 -22.61 -9.77 16.91
C GLY A 16 -21.21 -9.14 16.97
N ASP A 17 -20.30 -9.82 17.67
CA ASP A 17 -18.89 -9.42 17.83
C ASP A 17 -18.00 -9.82 16.64
N SER A 18 -18.56 -10.40 15.57
CA SER A 18 -17.78 -10.75 14.38
C SER A 18 -17.38 -9.51 13.58
N GLU A 19 -16.20 -9.56 12.95
CA GLU A 19 -15.72 -8.49 12.08
C GLU A 19 -16.54 -8.33 10.78
N ASP A 20 -16.52 -7.13 10.22
CA ASP A 20 -16.95 -6.91 8.83
C ASP A 20 -15.86 -7.42 7.88
N LEU A 21 -16.25 -8.18 6.86
CA LEU A 21 -15.33 -8.70 5.86
C LEU A 21 -15.53 -7.98 4.53
N ARG A 22 -14.44 -7.46 3.97
CA ARG A 22 -14.39 -6.78 2.67
C ARG A 22 -13.45 -7.55 1.77
N ILE A 23 -13.97 -8.16 0.72
CA ILE A 23 -13.20 -8.94 -0.24
C ILE A 23 -13.20 -8.20 -1.57
N ALA A 24 -12.02 -7.99 -2.14
CA ALA A 24 -11.84 -7.45 -3.47
C ALA A 24 -11.00 -8.41 -4.32
N ASN A 25 -11.59 -8.97 -5.38
CA ASN A 25 -10.87 -9.76 -6.37
C ASN A 25 -10.69 -8.90 -7.61
N ILE A 26 -9.44 -8.63 -7.97
CA ILE A 26 -9.07 -7.79 -9.11
C ILE A 26 -8.40 -8.68 -10.15
N LEU A 27 -9.03 -8.81 -11.31
CA LEU A 27 -8.55 -9.63 -12.41
C LEU A 27 -8.02 -8.72 -13.52
N PHE A 28 -6.79 -8.92 -13.93
CA PHE A 28 -6.17 -8.27 -15.08
C PHE A 28 -6.05 -9.29 -16.22
N ASN A 29 -6.25 -8.84 -17.45
CA ASN A 29 -5.82 -9.66 -18.58
C ASN A 29 -4.28 -9.69 -18.62
N ASN A 30 -3.67 -8.51 -18.73
CA ASN A 30 -2.22 -8.33 -18.66
C ASN A 30 -1.88 -7.25 -17.64
N LEU A 31 -0.89 -7.52 -16.79
CA LEU A 31 -0.31 -6.55 -15.88
C LEU A 31 1.17 -6.34 -16.25
N ASP A 32 1.55 -5.13 -16.66
CA ASP A 32 2.94 -4.80 -16.97
C ASP A 32 3.49 -3.78 -15.95
N ILE A 33 4.61 -4.11 -15.31
CA ILE A 33 5.33 -3.25 -14.37
C ILE A 33 6.57 -2.68 -15.06
N ILE A 34 6.65 -1.35 -15.20
CA ILE A 34 7.86 -0.67 -15.65
C ILE A 34 8.61 -0.17 -14.42
N ALA A 35 9.62 -0.93 -14.00
CA ALA A 35 10.39 -0.70 -12.80
C ALA A 35 11.60 0.20 -13.10
N ASN A 36 11.48 1.50 -12.82
CA ASN A 36 12.64 2.40 -12.68
C ASN A 36 13.13 2.39 -11.21
N GLN A 37 14.12 3.23 -10.88
CA GLN A 37 14.66 3.29 -9.51
C GLN A 37 13.60 3.61 -8.45
N GLU A 38 12.72 4.57 -8.72
CA GLU A 38 11.67 5.01 -7.80
C GLU A 38 10.65 3.88 -7.57
N THR A 39 10.12 3.31 -8.65
CA THR A 39 9.15 2.21 -8.60
C THR A 39 9.69 0.98 -7.88
N ILE A 40 10.97 0.63 -8.03
CA ILE A 40 11.58 -0.49 -7.30
C ILE A 40 11.56 -0.23 -5.79
N VAL A 41 11.96 0.97 -5.36
CA VAL A 41 11.99 1.34 -3.94
C VAL A 41 10.58 1.34 -3.36
N GLU A 42 9.60 1.83 -4.11
CA GLU A 42 8.19 1.81 -3.71
C GLU A 42 7.64 0.39 -3.57
N LEU A 43 7.91 -0.49 -4.53
CA LEU A 43 7.46 -1.89 -4.50
C LEU A 43 8.08 -2.66 -3.33
N ILE A 44 9.37 -2.43 -3.05
CA ILE A 44 10.04 -3.02 -1.87
C ILE A 44 9.39 -2.48 -0.59
N GLY A 45 9.21 -1.16 -0.49
CA GLY A 45 8.58 -0.54 0.68
C GLY A 45 7.13 -0.99 0.89
N PHE A 46 6.38 -1.18 -0.19
CA PHE A 46 5.04 -1.75 -0.18
C PHE A 46 5.06 -3.18 0.35
N THR A 47 5.90 -4.04 -0.22
CA THR A 47 6.03 -5.45 0.17
C THR A 47 6.40 -5.57 1.66
N GLN A 48 7.30 -4.72 2.15
CA GLN A 48 7.67 -4.68 3.56
C GLN A 48 6.50 -4.31 4.49
N ARG A 49 5.65 -3.36 4.08
CA ARG A 49 4.45 -2.98 4.84
C ARG A 49 3.41 -4.09 4.83
N VAL A 50 3.22 -4.77 3.70
CA VAL A 50 2.24 -5.86 3.55
C VAL A 50 2.68 -7.11 4.31
N LEU A 51 3.96 -7.49 4.25
CA LEU A 51 4.49 -8.68 4.91
C LEU A 51 4.84 -8.45 6.39
N GLY A 52 4.59 -7.26 6.94
CA GLY A 52 4.79 -6.97 8.36
C GLY A 52 6.25 -6.97 8.81
N THR A 53 7.22 -6.79 7.91
CA THR A 53 8.62 -6.63 8.31
C THR A 53 8.76 -5.28 9.00
N LYS A 54 8.82 -5.29 10.34
CA LYS A 54 8.97 -4.09 11.16
C LYS A 54 10.22 -3.33 10.72
N SER A 55 10.03 -2.26 9.93
CA SER A 55 11.07 -1.24 9.81
C SER A 55 11.17 -0.60 11.19
N ALA A 56 12.29 -0.85 11.88
CA ALA A 56 12.55 -0.22 13.16
C ALA A 56 12.44 1.31 12.98
N PRO A 57 11.74 2.04 13.86
CA PRO A 57 11.68 3.49 13.74
C PRO A 57 13.12 4.00 13.89
N LYS A 58 13.64 4.68 12.87
CA LYS A 58 14.86 5.48 12.98
C LYS A 58 14.59 6.55 14.05
N LYS A 59 15.03 6.28 15.28
CA LYS A 59 15.11 7.30 16.35
C LYS A 59 16.04 8.39 15.87
N VAL A 60 15.48 9.53 15.48
CA VAL A 60 16.19 10.81 15.49
C VAL A 60 16.18 11.32 16.94
N PRO A 61 17.35 11.61 17.55
CA PRO A 61 17.40 12.14 18.92
C PRO A 61 17.36 13.67 18.95
N SER A 62 17.10 14.19 20.15
CA SER A 62 17.22 15.58 20.68
C SER A 62 15.99 16.51 20.62
N ASP A 63 15.19 16.43 21.69
CA ASP A 63 15.10 17.44 22.77
C ASP A 63 15.35 18.91 22.42
N ILE A 64 14.28 19.73 22.38
CA ILE A 64 14.26 21.07 23.04
C ILE A 64 12.86 21.28 23.64
N ALA A 65 12.89 21.86 24.83
CA ALA A 65 11.90 21.85 25.88
C ALA A 65 10.86 23.01 25.87
N LEU A 66 9.77 22.72 26.59
CA LEU A 66 8.97 23.56 27.49
C LEU A 66 8.01 24.66 26.94
N GLU A 67 6.73 24.40 27.27
CA GLU A 67 5.78 25.28 27.96
C GLU A 67 5.23 26.55 27.31
N ALA A 68 3.92 26.52 27.00
CA ALA A 68 3.01 27.60 27.38
C ALA A 68 1.53 27.12 27.44
N ARG A 69 0.97 27.08 28.67
CA ARG A 69 -0.30 27.72 29.12
C ARG A 69 -1.58 27.45 28.30
N ALA A 70 -2.77 27.24 28.85
CA ALA A 70 -3.31 27.17 30.20
C ALA A 70 -4.74 26.59 30.08
N THR A 71 -5.19 25.95 31.16
CA THR A 71 -6.59 25.70 31.59
C THR A 71 -7.68 26.55 30.93
N PHE A 72 -8.77 25.92 30.47
CA PHE A 72 -10.16 26.19 30.91
C PHE A 72 -11.14 25.09 30.41
N ALA A 73 -11.77 24.45 31.39
CA ALA A 73 -13.07 23.78 31.45
C ALA A 73 -13.81 23.35 30.16
N GLN A 74 -14.22 22.08 30.09
CA GLN A 74 -15.61 21.67 30.36
C GLN A 74 -15.80 20.16 30.18
N GLN A 75 -16.66 19.60 31.03
CA GLN A 75 -17.06 18.21 31.11
C GLN A 75 -17.57 17.71 29.74
N ALA A 76 -16.88 16.72 29.16
CA ALA A 76 -17.47 15.91 28.10
C ALA A 76 -18.29 14.79 28.77
N PRO A 77 -19.53 14.51 28.31
CA PRO A 77 -20.21 13.28 28.70
C PRO A 77 -19.34 12.09 28.25
N ALA A 78 -19.35 11.03 29.05
CA ALA A 78 -18.64 9.79 28.78
C ALA A 78 -18.80 9.42 27.30
N ALA A 79 -17.67 9.37 26.59
CA ALA A 79 -17.65 8.84 25.24
C ALA A 79 -18.29 7.46 25.31
N GLU A 80 -19.43 7.32 24.66
CA GLU A 80 -19.91 6.01 24.25
C GLU A 80 -18.73 5.39 23.51
N GLU A 81 -18.12 4.38 24.13
CA GLU A 81 -17.20 3.47 23.48
C GLU A 81 -17.99 2.85 22.32
N GLU A 82 -18.06 3.54 21.18
CA GLU A 82 -18.46 2.94 19.93
C GLU A 82 -17.51 1.77 19.75
N PHE A 83 -18.00 0.56 20.04
CA PHE A 83 -17.34 -0.68 19.67
C PHE A 83 -17.09 -0.60 18.18
N LYS A 84 -15.89 -0.14 17.82
CA LYS A 84 -15.49 0.01 16.44
C LYS A 84 -15.28 -1.38 15.92
N LYS A 85 -16.37 -1.93 15.35
CA LYS A 85 -16.41 -3.27 14.81
C LYS A 85 -15.20 -3.47 13.90
N GLU A 86 -14.41 -4.49 14.21
CA GLU A 86 -13.20 -4.80 13.46
C GLU A 86 -13.57 -5.05 12.00
N THR A 87 -12.70 -4.64 11.08
CA THR A 87 -12.92 -4.83 9.64
C THR A 87 -11.71 -5.52 9.07
N ARG A 88 -11.91 -6.71 8.51
CA ARG A 88 -10.90 -7.42 7.74
C ARG A 88 -11.08 -7.15 6.26
N THR A 89 -9.98 -6.79 5.61
CA THR A 89 -9.95 -6.57 4.17
C THR A 89 -9.04 -7.59 3.52
N GLU A 90 -9.57 -8.30 2.52
CA GLU A 90 -8.86 -9.27 1.71
C GLU A 90 -8.84 -8.77 0.27
N ILE A 91 -7.65 -8.68 -0.31
CA ILE A 91 -7.46 -8.23 -1.68
C ILE A 91 -6.68 -9.31 -2.43
N THR A 92 -7.27 -9.81 -3.50
CA THR A 92 -6.65 -10.77 -4.41
C THR A 92 -6.44 -10.13 -5.76
N PHE A 93 -5.26 -10.33 -6.33
CA PHE A 93 -4.94 -9.91 -7.69
C PHE A 93 -4.67 -11.15 -8.54
N ASP A 94 -5.42 -11.29 -9.64
CA ASP A 94 -5.25 -12.35 -10.62
C ASP A 94 -4.86 -11.71 -11.97
N PHE A 95 -3.97 -12.36 -12.71
CA PHE A 95 -3.52 -11.89 -14.01
C PHE A 95 -3.21 -13.07 -14.93
N HIS A 96 -3.62 -13.01 -16.20
CA HIS A 96 -3.21 -14.04 -17.17
C HIS A 96 -1.72 -13.93 -17.50
N ARG A 97 -1.18 -12.71 -17.51
CA ARG A 97 0.24 -12.44 -17.74
C ARG A 97 0.73 -11.29 -16.88
N LEU A 98 1.90 -11.48 -16.27
CA LEU A 98 2.67 -10.44 -15.61
C LEU A 98 3.95 -10.17 -16.40
N GLY A 99 4.09 -8.95 -16.92
CA GLY A 99 5.34 -8.45 -17.48
C GLY A 99 6.04 -7.52 -16.50
N VAL A 100 7.37 -7.62 -16.40
CA VAL A 100 8.18 -6.67 -15.64
C VAL A 100 9.33 -6.19 -16.53
N LEU A 101 9.48 -4.89 -16.70
CA LEU A 101 10.57 -4.24 -17.42
C LEU A 101 11.42 -3.43 -16.44
N LEU A 102 12.69 -3.78 -16.31
CA LEU A 102 13.64 -3.05 -15.48
C LEU A 102 14.37 -1.99 -16.31
N LEU A 103 14.32 -0.73 -15.86
CA LEU A 103 14.97 0.42 -16.49
C LEU A 103 16.01 1.06 -15.57
N ARG A 104 17.08 1.58 -16.17
CA ARG A 104 18.09 2.40 -15.50
C ARG A 104 18.31 3.68 -16.29
N ALA A 105 18.30 4.83 -15.63
CA ALA A 105 18.73 6.09 -16.25
C ALA A 105 20.23 6.04 -16.59
N ALA A 106 20.61 6.57 -17.74
CA ALA A 106 22.00 6.74 -18.16
C ALA A 106 22.15 8.08 -18.86
N VAL A 107 23.32 8.70 -18.78
CA VAL A 107 23.63 9.91 -19.57
C VAL A 107 24.34 9.47 -20.83
N LEU A 108 23.81 9.87 -21.99
CA LEU A 108 24.40 9.68 -23.30
C LEU A 108 24.45 11.05 -23.98
N ASP A 109 25.66 11.50 -24.34
CA ASP A 109 25.89 12.79 -25.02
C ASP A 109 25.21 13.98 -24.32
N GLY A 110 25.32 14.04 -23.00
CA GLY A 110 24.73 15.11 -22.17
C GLY A 110 23.21 15.01 -21.96
N THR A 111 22.55 13.99 -22.53
CA THR A 111 21.11 13.75 -22.39
C THR A 111 20.83 12.54 -21.51
N VAL A 112 19.82 12.63 -20.64
CA VAL A 112 19.36 11.49 -19.84
C VAL A 112 18.50 10.58 -20.70
N VAL A 113 18.89 9.31 -20.82
CA VAL A 113 18.19 8.27 -21.54
C VAL A 113 17.84 7.10 -20.62
N ALA A 114 16.69 6.45 -20.88
CA ALA A 114 16.31 5.23 -20.17
C ALA A 114 16.93 4.01 -20.87
N LYS A 115 17.71 3.21 -20.15
CA LYS A 115 18.29 1.96 -20.63
C LYS A 115 17.47 0.78 -20.12
N LYS A 116 16.96 -0.04 -21.03
CA LYS A 116 16.40 -1.36 -20.71
C LYS A 116 17.49 -2.27 -20.15
N ILE A 117 17.26 -2.79 -18.94
CA ILE A 117 18.20 -3.67 -18.24
C ILE A 117 17.74 -5.13 -18.32
N ALA A 118 16.47 -5.39 -18.02
CA ALA A 118 15.94 -6.74 -18.00
C ALA A 118 14.43 -6.74 -18.28
N THR A 119 13.93 -7.91 -18.68
CA THR A 119 12.49 -8.22 -18.69
C THR A 119 12.27 -9.53 -17.96
N ALA A 120 11.23 -9.60 -17.14
CA ALA A 120 10.80 -10.83 -16.48
C ALA A 120 9.31 -11.07 -16.75
N THR A 121 8.97 -12.34 -16.93
CA THR A 121 7.60 -12.83 -17.03
C THR A 121 7.59 -14.16 -16.29
N PRO A 122 6.81 -14.31 -15.20
CA PRO A 122 6.63 -15.60 -14.55
C PRO A 122 6.06 -16.58 -15.58
N GLY A 123 6.70 -17.75 -15.70
CA GLY A 123 6.26 -18.83 -16.60
C GLY A 123 5.35 -19.82 -15.91
#